data_AF-S7UBI3-F1
#
_entry.id   AF-S7UBI3-F1
#
_cell.length_a   1.000
_cell.length_b   1.000
_cell.length_c   1.000
_cell.angle_alpha   90.00
_cell.angle_beta   90.00
_cell.angle_gamma   90.00
#
_symmetry.space_group_name_H-M   'P 1'
#
loop_
_entity.id
_entity.type
_entity.pdbx_description
1 polymer ?
#
loop_
_entity_poly.entity_id
_entity_poly.type
_entity_poly.pdbx_seq_one_letter_code
_entity_poly.pdbx_strand_id
1 'polypeptide(L)'
;MIRLNRLGDEMKNKIIPWILVFTWCGMIYYFTESSMFTGTNTASWISEIVQKLQLGHVDHINDGFWSWNYIVRKLTHLSVFGLLAVLVWRAFYPRRFAMVSAWVFTVVCAALDEWHQSFQLGRTALLSDVVIDACGAGIALFVVQIYLRGTCS
;
A
#
# COMPACT_ATOMS: atom_id res chain seq x y z
N MET A 1 2.98 29.94 30.56
CA MET A 1 2.09 29.72 29.40
C MET A 1 2.86 29.30 28.13
N ILE A 2 3.97 29.96 27.76
CA ILE A 2 4.76 29.66 26.53
C ILE A 2 5.35 28.23 26.46
N ARG A 3 5.83 27.66 27.58
CA ARG A 3 6.37 26.28 27.58
C ARG A 3 5.31 25.20 27.37
N LEU A 4 4.07 25.42 27.83
CA LEU A 4 2.99 24.44 27.67
C LEU A 4 2.51 24.37 26.22
N ASN A 5 2.42 25.51 25.52
CA ASN A 5 2.12 25.53 24.08
C ASN A 5 3.22 24.86 23.25
N ARG A 6 4.50 25.13 23.56
CA ARG A 6 5.63 24.48 22.87
C ARG A 6 5.63 22.96 23.02
N LEU A 7 5.33 22.46 24.22
CA LEU A 7 5.21 21.01 24.47
C LEU A 7 4.00 20.43 23.71
N GLY A 8 2.88 21.16 23.67
CA GLY A 8 1.72 20.78 22.88
C GLY A 8 2.00 20.67 21.38
N ASP A 9 2.75 21.63 20.82
CA ASP A 9 3.09 21.68 19.39
C ASP A 9 4.11 20.59 19.01
N GLU A 10 5.12 20.36 19.86
CA GLU A 10 6.09 19.26 19.72
C GLU A 10 5.41 17.88 19.73
N MET A 11 4.47 17.67 20.65
CA MET A 11 3.72 16.42 20.73
C MET A 11 2.81 16.23 19.52
N LYS A 12 2.08 17.28 19.11
CA LYS A 12 1.22 17.24 17.91
C LYS A 12 2.00 16.89 16.65
N ASN A 13 3.16 17.50 16.44
CA ASN A 13 4.00 17.25 15.26
C ASN A 13 4.49 15.79 15.18
N LYS A 14 4.64 15.12 16.32
CA LYS A 14 5.01 13.69 16.37
C LYS A 14 3.79 12.77 16.29
N ILE A 15 2.65 13.15 16.84
CA ILE A 15 1.45 12.30 16.89
C ILE A 15 0.69 12.29 15.55
N ILE A 16 0.58 13.42 14.86
CA ILE A 16 -0.12 13.53 13.56
C ILE A 16 0.34 12.47 12.53
N PRO A 17 1.64 12.26 12.27
CA PRO A 17 2.07 11.26 11.30
C PRO A 17 1.72 9.83 11.74
N TRP A 18 1.75 9.53 13.04
CA TRP A 18 1.30 8.23 13.55
C TRP A 18 -0.21 8.04 13.39
N ILE A 19 -1.02 9.08 13.61
CA ILE A 19 -2.46 9.03 13.31
C ILE A 19 -2.68 8.70 11.83
N LEU A 20 -1.95 9.36 10.91
CA LEU A 20 -2.06 9.07 9.47
C LEU A 20 -1.68 7.62 9.15
N VAL A 21 -0.62 7.08 9.76
CA VAL A 21 -0.20 5.69 9.59
C VAL A 21 -1.30 4.73 10.05
N PHE A 22 -1.83 4.91 11.26
CA PHE A 22 -2.87 4.01 11.79
C PHE A 22 -4.17 4.11 10.98
N THR A 23 -4.57 5.31 10.59
CA THR A 23 -5.73 5.51 9.70
C THR A 23 -5.50 4.81 8.36
N TRP A 24 -4.31 4.92 7.77
CA TRP A 24 -3.98 4.26 6.52
C TRP A 24 -3.99 2.73 6.66
N CYS A 25 -3.39 2.18 7.72
CA CYS A 25 -3.45 0.74 8.01
C CYS A 25 -4.90 0.23 8.17
N GLY A 26 -5.76 0.99 8.87
CA GLY A 26 -7.17 0.64 9.00
C GLY A 26 -7.91 0.68 7.66
N MET A 27 -7.58 1.65 6.80
CA MET A 27 -8.11 1.72 5.45
C MET A 27 -7.66 0.51 4.60
N ILE A 28 -6.38 0.13 4.65
CA ILE A 28 -5.87 -1.07 3.95
C ILE A 28 -6.66 -2.30 4.37
N TYR A 29 -6.78 -2.53 5.68
CA TYR A 29 -7.50 -3.67 6.22
C TYR A 29 -8.96 -3.71 5.75
N TYR A 30 -9.68 -2.59 5.85
CA TYR A 30 -11.07 -2.49 5.39
C TYR A 30 -11.20 -2.78 3.89
N PHE A 31 -10.30 -2.22 3.06
CA PHE A 31 -10.33 -2.46 1.62
C PHE A 31 -9.97 -3.91 1.26
N THR A 32 -9.01 -4.52 1.97
CA THR A 32 -8.61 -5.92 1.79
C THR A 32 -9.72 -6.88 2.21
N GLU A 33 -10.41 -6.61 3.32
CA GLU A 33 -11.54 -7.40 3.83
C GLU A 33 -12.79 -7.22 2.97
N SER A 34 -12.98 -6.01 2.42
CA SER A 34 -14.01 -5.74 1.43
C SER A 34 -13.67 -6.49 0.13
N SER A 35 -14.19 -7.71 0.04
CA SER A 35 -14.33 -8.51 -1.16
C SER A 35 -15.05 -7.81 -2.33
N MET A 36 -15.25 -6.48 -2.31
CA MET A 36 -15.63 -5.68 -3.49
C MET A 36 -14.62 -5.81 -4.64
N PHE A 37 -13.37 -6.22 -4.37
CA PHE A 37 -12.37 -6.62 -5.35
C PHE A 37 -12.21 -8.15 -5.47
N THR A 38 -13.28 -8.94 -5.27
CA THR A 38 -13.27 -10.30 -5.84
C THR A 38 -13.07 -10.17 -7.34
N GLY A 39 -12.15 -10.98 -7.89
CA GLY A 39 -11.75 -10.92 -9.29
C GLY A 39 -12.94 -10.91 -10.25
N THR A 40 -14.10 -11.44 -9.84
CA THR A 40 -15.38 -11.45 -10.56
C THR A 40 -16.09 -10.09 -10.69
N ASN A 41 -16.07 -9.22 -9.67
CA ASN A 41 -16.75 -7.91 -9.71
C ASN A 41 -15.90 -6.85 -10.42
N THR A 42 -14.57 -6.92 -10.24
CA THR A 42 -13.62 -6.07 -10.97
C THR A 42 -13.58 -6.46 -12.45
N ALA A 43 -13.60 -7.78 -12.73
CA ALA A 43 -13.75 -8.36 -14.06
C ALA A 43 -14.95 -7.79 -14.82
N SER A 44 -16.14 -7.87 -14.23
CA SER A 44 -17.37 -7.44 -14.87
C SER A 44 -17.31 -5.96 -15.21
N TRP A 45 -16.85 -5.12 -14.28
CA TRP A 45 -16.81 -3.67 -14.49
C TRP A 45 -15.77 -3.25 -15.54
N ILE A 46 -14.58 -3.87 -15.52
CA ILE A 46 -13.55 -3.62 -16.54
C ILE A 46 -14.02 -4.12 -17.91
N SER A 47 -14.62 -5.31 -17.98
CA SER A 47 -15.12 -5.85 -19.25
C SER A 47 -16.23 -4.99 -19.85
N GLU A 48 -17.10 -4.42 -19.02
CA GLU A 48 -18.18 -3.53 -19.46
C GLU A 48 -17.64 -2.20 -20.02
N ILE A 49 -16.60 -1.63 -19.40
CA ILE A 49 -15.94 -0.42 -19.88
C ILE A 49 -15.21 -0.68 -21.20
N VAL A 50 -14.46 -1.78 -21.29
CA VAL A 50 -13.69 -2.14 -22.50
C VAL A 50 -14.61 -2.45 -23.68
N GLN A 51 -15.73 -3.15 -23.45
CA GLN A 51 -16.76 -3.39 -24.47
C GLN A 51 -17.44 -2.09 -24.92
N LYS A 52 -17.78 -1.19 -23.99
CA LYS A 52 -18.33 0.14 -24.33
C LYS A 52 -17.39 0.99 -25.17
N LEU A 53 -16.08 0.86 -24.96
CA LEU A 53 -15.08 1.62 -25.72
C LEU A 53 -14.68 0.96 -27.06
N GLN A 54 -15.25 -0.20 -27.41
CA GLN A 54 -14.92 -0.97 -28.63
C GLN A 54 -13.40 -1.25 -28.82
N LEU A 55 -12.62 -1.24 -27.73
CA LEU A 55 -11.16 -1.39 -27.78
C LEU A 55 -10.68 -2.84 -27.97
N GLY A 56 -11.60 -3.81 -28.01
CA GLY A 56 -11.29 -5.21 -28.29
C GLY A 56 -12.26 -6.18 -27.61
N HIS A 57 -12.55 -7.31 -28.25
CA HIS A 57 -13.27 -8.42 -27.62
C HIS A 57 -12.37 -9.04 -26.55
N VAL A 58 -12.72 -8.87 -25.28
CA VAL A 58 -12.04 -9.56 -24.18
C VAL A 58 -12.70 -10.93 -24.04
N ASP A 59 -12.28 -11.86 -24.89
CA ASP A 59 -12.67 -13.26 -24.77
C ASP A 59 -11.97 -13.85 -23.54
N HIS A 60 -12.79 -14.23 -22.57
CA HIS A 60 -12.41 -14.84 -21.29
C HIS A 60 -11.43 -14.01 -20.46
N ILE A 61 -11.94 -13.55 -19.32
CA ILE A 61 -11.13 -13.05 -18.21
C ILE A 61 -10.37 -14.25 -17.68
N ASN A 62 -9.20 -14.46 -18.26
CA ASN A 62 -8.37 -15.61 -17.98
C ASN A 62 -7.86 -15.40 -16.55
N ASP A 63 -8.17 -16.28 -15.59
CA ASP A 63 -7.76 -16.16 -14.18
C ASP A 63 -6.25 -16.41 -13.97
N GLY A 64 -5.45 -16.29 -15.03
CA GLY A 64 -4.02 -16.47 -15.05
C GLY A 64 -3.25 -15.22 -14.59
N PHE A 65 -1.94 -15.40 -14.41
CA PHE A 65 -0.99 -14.36 -14.01
C PHE A 65 -0.98 -13.11 -14.91
N TRP A 66 -1.47 -13.22 -16.14
CA TRP A 66 -1.53 -12.12 -17.12
C TRP A 66 -2.91 -11.48 -17.26
N SER A 67 -3.82 -11.79 -16.33
CA SER A 67 -5.14 -11.16 -16.32
C SER A 67 -5.03 -9.69 -15.97
N TRP A 68 -5.84 -8.86 -16.63
CA TRP A 68 -5.92 -7.43 -16.34
C TRP A 68 -6.27 -7.18 -14.87
N ASN A 69 -7.14 -8.01 -14.29
CA ASN A 69 -7.48 -7.97 -12.87
C ASN A 69 -6.29 -8.26 -11.96
N TYR A 70 -5.49 -9.28 -12.30
CA TYR A 70 -4.30 -9.63 -11.54
C TYR A 70 -3.29 -8.48 -11.55
N ILE A 71 -3.02 -7.91 -12.72
CA ILE A 71 -2.09 -6.77 -12.88
C ILE A 71 -2.59 -5.55 -12.09
N VAL A 72 -3.85 -5.16 -12.26
CA VAL A 72 -4.44 -4.01 -11.56
C VAL A 72 -4.35 -4.22 -10.05
N ARG A 73 -4.73 -5.40 -9.55
CA ARG A 73 -4.65 -5.73 -8.12
C ARG A 73 -3.23 -5.62 -7.60
N LYS A 74 -2.24 -6.18 -8.31
CA LYS A 74 -0.82 -6.07 -7.94
C LYS A 74 -0.33 -4.62 -7.88
N LEU A 75 -0.70 -3.81 -8.87
CA LEU A 75 -0.33 -2.39 -8.90
C LEU A 75 -0.99 -1.59 -7.76
N THR A 76 -2.24 -1.91 -7.42
CA THR A 76 -2.93 -1.31 -6.28
C THR A 76 -2.22 -1.63 -4.98
N HIS A 77 -1.93 -2.91 -4.67
CA HIS A 77 -1.21 -3.28 -3.45
C HIS A 77 0.18 -2.61 -3.40
N LEU A 78 0.93 -2.68 -4.50
CA LEU A 78 2.24 -2.02 -4.61
C LEU A 78 2.17 -0.52 -4.28
N SER A 79 1.14 0.17 -4.76
CA SER A 79 0.96 1.62 -4.54
C SER A 79 0.54 1.94 -3.11
N VAL A 80 -0.38 1.14 -2.55
CA VAL A 80 -0.93 1.33 -1.21
C VAL A 80 0.11 1.06 -0.12
N PHE A 81 0.89 -0.01 -0.25
CA PHE A 81 2.01 -0.30 0.64
C PHE A 81 3.20 0.65 0.39
N GLY A 82 3.43 1.09 -0.84
CA GLY A 82 4.37 2.16 -1.15
C GLY A 82 4.06 3.46 -0.39
N LEU A 83 2.78 3.87 -0.38
CA LEU A 83 2.36 5.06 0.39
C LEU A 83 2.49 4.84 1.90
N LEU A 84 2.16 3.65 2.40
CA LEU A 84 2.36 3.30 3.81
C LEU A 84 3.83 3.47 4.21
N ALA A 85 4.77 2.98 3.40
CA ALA A 85 6.20 3.12 3.66
C ALA A 85 6.64 4.59 3.77
N VAL A 86 6.12 5.46 2.90
CA VAL A 86 6.41 6.90 2.95
C VAL A 86 5.83 7.56 4.21
N LEU A 87 4.60 7.21 4.60
CA LEU A 87 3.97 7.73 5.82
C LEU A 87 4.73 7.30 7.07
N VAL A 88 5.13 6.03 7.14
CA VAL A 88 5.90 5.48 8.26
C VAL A 88 7.31 6.09 8.31
N TRP A 89 7.95 6.28 7.15
CA TRP A 89 9.22 7.00 7.08
C TRP A 89 9.11 8.42 7.65
N ARG A 90 8.05 9.15 7.29
CA ARG A 90 7.78 10.49 7.82
C ARG A 90 7.54 10.47 9.33
N ALA A 91 6.90 9.41 9.86
CA ALA A 91 6.69 9.23 11.29
C ALA A 91 7.98 8.95 12.07
N PHE A 92 8.95 8.29 11.44
CA PHE A 92 10.27 8.01 12.05
C PHE A 92 11.32 9.10 11.80
N TYR A 93 11.14 9.97 10.81
CA TYR A 93 12.07 11.06 10.52
C TYR A 93 12.22 12.02 11.72
N PRO A 94 13.44 12.50 12.07
CA PRO A 94 14.73 12.33 11.38
C PRO A 94 15.62 11.20 11.96
N ARG A 95 15.06 10.10 12.50
CA ARG A 95 15.88 9.02 13.06
C ARG A 95 16.82 8.43 12.01
N ARG A 96 18.06 8.08 12.43
CA ARG A 96 19.13 7.53 11.58
C ARG A 96 18.69 6.35 10.71
N PHE A 97 17.79 5.50 11.21
CA PHE A 97 17.32 4.30 10.52
C PHE A 97 15.87 4.41 10.03
N ALA A 98 15.33 5.63 9.88
CA ALA A 98 13.91 5.85 9.54
C ALA A 98 13.47 5.11 8.26
N MET A 99 14.31 5.08 7.21
CA MET A 99 14.00 4.38 5.96
C MET A 99 13.94 2.85 6.14
N VAL A 100 14.93 2.28 6.84
CA VAL A 100 14.98 0.82 7.10
C VAL A 100 13.84 0.41 8.02
N SER A 101 13.57 1.18 9.08
CA SER A 101 12.46 0.93 10.00
C SER A 101 11.11 1.03 9.28
N ALA A 102 10.94 1.99 8.37
CA ALA A 102 9.72 2.13 7.60
C ALA A 102 9.51 0.97 6.62
N TRP A 103 10.58 0.53 5.96
CA TRP A 103 10.52 -0.63 5.08
C TRP A 103 10.14 -1.90 5.85
N VAL A 104 10.84 -2.20 6.95
CA VAL A 104 10.55 -3.38 7.79
C VAL A 104 9.12 -3.34 8.33
N PHE A 105 8.66 -2.19 8.82
CA PHE A 105 7.28 -2.04 9.29
C PHE A 105 6.27 -2.33 8.19
N THR A 106 6.50 -1.82 6.98
CA THR A 106 5.61 -2.03 5.83
C THR A 106 5.58 -3.49 5.41
N VAL A 107 6.73 -4.18 5.40
CA VAL A 107 6.82 -5.62 5.11
C VAL A 107 6.05 -6.44 6.15
N VAL A 108 6.15 -6.10 7.43
CA VAL A 108 5.36 -6.75 8.49
C VAL A 108 3.87 -6.51 8.28
N CYS A 109 3.45 -5.30 7.93
CA CYS A 109 2.05 -5.01 7.60
C CYS A 109 1.55 -5.80 6.39
N ALA A 110 2.35 -5.93 5.32
CA ALA A 110 2.00 -6.73 4.15
C ALA A 110 1.89 -8.23 4.48
N ALA A 111 2.81 -8.76 5.29
CA ALA A 111 2.76 -10.14 5.74
C ALA A 111 1.53 -10.41 6.63
N LEU A 112 1.16 -9.45 7.50
CA LEU A 112 -0.05 -9.54 8.31
C LEU A 112 -1.32 -9.45 7.44
N ASP A 113 -1.33 -8.63 6.39
CA ASP A 113 -2.46 -8.54 5.46
C ASP A 113 -2.67 -9.88 4.73
N GLU A 114 -1.62 -10.46 4.16
CA GLU A 114 -1.67 -11.79 3.52
C GLU A 114 -2.05 -12.91 4.51
N TRP A 115 -1.55 -12.84 5.75
CA TRP A 115 -1.97 -13.77 6.80
C TRP A 115 -3.46 -13.65 7.12
N HIS A 116 -4.01 -12.43 7.22
CA HIS A 116 -5.45 -12.24 7.41
C HIS A 116 -6.26 -12.73 6.21
N GLN A 117 -5.79 -12.44 4.98
CA GLN A 117 -6.43 -12.92 3.76
C GLN A 117 -6.45 -14.45 3.68
N SER A 118 -5.47 -15.14 4.27
CA SER A 118 -5.41 -16.62 4.29
C SER A 118 -6.59 -17.28 5.03
N PHE A 119 -7.27 -16.54 5.93
CA PHE A 119 -8.48 -17.02 6.60
C PHE A 119 -9.73 -16.89 5.74
N GLN A 120 -9.66 -16.20 4.60
CA GLN A 120 -10.78 -16.08 3.67
C GLN A 120 -10.88 -17.34 2.79
N LEU A 121 -12.04 -17.99 2.82
CA LEU A 121 -12.32 -19.20 2.04
C LEU A 121 -12.10 -18.95 0.53
N GLY A 122 -11.25 -19.78 -0.09
CA GLY A 122 -10.99 -19.75 -1.54
C GLY A 122 -9.83 -18.87 -1.98
N ARG A 123 -9.06 -18.27 -1.05
CA ARG A 123 -7.85 -17.50 -1.37
C ARG A 123 -6.61 -18.19 -0.81
N THR A 124 -5.65 -18.53 -1.67
CA THR A 124 -4.32 -18.96 -1.24
C THR A 124 -3.48 -17.73 -0.98
N ALA A 125 -2.98 -17.58 0.25
CA ALA A 125 -1.94 -16.60 0.55
C ALA A 125 -0.67 -17.01 -0.20
N LEU A 126 -0.12 -16.10 -1.01
CA LEU A 126 1.11 -16.35 -1.75
C LEU A 126 2.23 -15.48 -1.18
N LEU A 127 3.36 -16.09 -0.83
CA LEU A 127 4.56 -15.36 -0.44
C LEU A 127 5.04 -14.37 -1.52
N SER A 128 4.70 -14.60 -2.79
CA SER A 128 4.97 -13.65 -3.87
C SER A 128 4.31 -12.30 -3.66
N ASP A 129 3.20 -12.25 -2.93
CA ASP A 129 2.40 -11.04 -2.76
C ASP A 129 3.10 -10.11 -1.77
N VAL A 130 3.53 -10.65 -0.63
CA VAL A 130 4.39 -9.96 0.33
C VAL A 130 5.68 -9.45 -0.31
N VAL A 131 6.31 -10.23 -1.20
CA VAL A 131 7.55 -9.83 -1.87
C VAL A 131 7.32 -8.66 -2.82
N ILE A 132 6.23 -8.67 -3.59
CA ILE A 132 5.87 -7.57 -4.50
C ILE A 132 5.61 -6.28 -3.69
N ASP A 133 4.91 -6.38 -2.58
CA ASP A 133 4.62 -5.23 -1.71
C ASP A 133 5.89 -4.70 -1.03
N ALA A 134 6.79 -5.59 -0.62
CA ALA A 134 8.11 -5.24 -0.11
C ALA A 134 8.96 -4.49 -1.15
N CYS A 135 8.92 -4.94 -2.42
CA CYS A 135 9.56 -4.24 -3.53
C CYS A 135 8.94 -2.86 -3.76
N GLY A 136 7.62 -2.75 -3.74
CA GLY A 136 6.88 -1.49 -3.83
C GLY A 136 7.28 -0.47 -2.78
N ALA A 137 7.31 -0.91 -1.52
CA ALA A 137 7.77 -0.12 -0.38
C ALA A 137 9.23 0.37 -0.57
N GLY A 138 10.10 -0.52 -1.04
CA GLY A 138 11.51 -0.19 -1.32
C GLY A 138 11.65 0.87 -2.42
N ILE A 139 10.92 0.72 -3.53
CA ILE A 139 10.91 1.67 -4.65
C ILE A 139 10.42 3.05 -4.17
N ALA A 140 9.31 3.09 -3.43
CA ALA A 140 8.77 4.36 -2.92
C ALA A 140 9.77 5.09 -2.01
N LEU A 141 10.42 4.38 -1.10
CA LEU A 141 11.45 4.94 -0.22
C LEU A 141 12.70 5.39 -1.00
N PHE A 142 13.09 4.66 -2.04
CA PHE A 142 14.22 5.04 -2.90
C PHE A 142 13.94 6.36 -3.65
N VAL A 143 12.72 6.53 -4.18
CA VAL A 143 12.31 7.79 -4.81
C VAL A 143 12.35 8.95 -3.80
N VAL A 144 11.86 8.74 -2.58
CA VAL A 144 11.96 9.74 -1.50
C VAL A 144 13.43 10.09 -1.21
N GLN A 145 14.31 9.10 -1.16
CA GLN A 145 15.74 9.33 -0.93
C GLN A 145 16.40 10.17 -2.04
N ILE A 146 16.07 9.92 -3.30
CA ILE A 146 16.55 10.73 -4.44
C ILE A 146 16.05 12.16 -4.31
N TYR A 147 14.76 12.33 -4.04
CA TYR A 147 14.14 13.65 -3.92
C TYR A 147 14.81 14.50 -2.83
N LEU A 148 15.07 13.92 -1.65
CA LEU A 148 15.74 14.61 -0.55
C LEU A 148 17.19 14.97 -0.87
N ARG A 149 17.90 14.13 -1.63
CA ARG A 149 19.27 14.42 -2.07
C ARG A 149 19.30 15.56 -3.09
N GLY A 150 18.32 15.63 -3.99
CA GLY A 150 18.21 16.69 -4.99
C GLY A 150 17.90 18.07 -4.42
N THR A 151 17.15 18.15 -3.31
CA THR A 151 16.83 19.43 -2.64
C THR A 151 17.97 20.00 -1.78
N CYS A 152 19.01 19.22 -1.52
CA CYS A 152 20.17 19.64 -0.73
C CYS A 152 21.42 19.95 -1.57
N SER A 153 21.30 19.93 -2.90
CA SER A 153 22.36 20.30 -3.85
C SER A 153 22.10 21.66 -4.49
#